data_AF-A0A6N7MFM4-F1
#
_entry.id   AF-A0A6N7MFM4-F1
#
_cell.length_a   1.000
_cell.length_b   1.000
_cell.length_c   1.000
_cell.angle_alpha   90.00
_cell.angle_beta   90.00
_cell.angle_gamma   90.00
#
_symmetry.space_group_name_H-M   'P 1'
#
loop_
_entity.id
_entity.type
_entity.pdbx_description
1 polymer ?
#
loop_
_entity_poly.entity_id
_entity_poly.type
_entity_poly.pdbx_seq_one_letter_code
_entity_poly.pdbx_strand_id
1 'polypeptide(L)'
;MIVKSAAKIAAKWARVTPERITDYEEGVRNPSKDWEKETAEAEGRYEAGIKLAMLRKAFGKGVRSVGTAKQKAASIIKGIPRWPEGVRGAEADMRAGMEPVVSVLESLTLPERFPTGDPRNIKRVEAIQQALHKMKTG
;
A
#
# COMPACT_ATOMS: atom_id res chain seq x y z
N MET A 1 19.80 39.07 12.31
CA MET A 1 20.09 37.74 11.73
C MET A 1 19.69 37.76 10.26
N ILE A 2 20.64 37.56 9.34
CA ILE A 2 20.36 37.54 7.89
C ILE A 2 20.11 36.08 7.48
N VAL A 3 18.90 35.77 7.02
CA VAL A 3 18.51 34.42 6.56
C VAL A 3 18.23 34.46 5.06
N LYS A 4 18.71 33.45 4.32
CA LYS A 4 18.43 33.32 2.89
C LYS A 4 16.92 33.14 2.66
N SER A 5 16.41 33.56 1.49
CA SER A 5 15.01 33.32 1.15
C SER A 5 14.69 31.83 1.07
N ALA A 6 13.43 31.47 1.34
CA ALA A 6 12.95 30.09 1.23
C ALA A 6 13.23 29.48 -0.16
N ALA A 7 13.10 30.27 -1.23
CA ALA A 7 13.42 29.85 -2.59
C ALA A 7 14.91 29.47 -2.75
N LYS A 8 15.84 30.28 -2.21
CA LYS A 8 17.28 29.99 -2.25
C LYS A 8 17.63 28.75 -1.42
N ILE A 9 16.95 28.53 -0.29
CA ILE A 9 17.13 27.33 0.53
C ILE A 9 16.63 26.10 -0.21
N ALA A 10 15.43 26.15 -0.79
CA ALA A 10 14.82 25.06 -1.56
C ALA A 10 15.67 24.68 -2.78
N ALA A 11 16.17 25.67 -3.53
CA ALA A 11 17.03 25.42 -4.69
C ALA A 11 18.35 24.73 -4.30
N LYS A 12 18.98 25.16 -3.20
CA LYS A 12 20.17 24.48 -2.68
C LYS A 12 19.84 23.03 -2.29
N TRP A 13 18.78 22.83 -1.51
CA TRP A 13 18.38 21.50 -1.04
C TRP A 13 18.09 20.54 -2.19
N ALA A 14 17.29 20.96 -3.17
CA ALA A 14 16.95 20.15 -4.33
C ALA A 14 18.18 19.72 -5.15
N ARG A 15 19.23 20.57 -5.20
CA ARG A 15 20.47 20.25 -5.90
C ARG A 15 21.36 19.27 -5.14
N VAL A 16 21.54 19.45 -3.83
CA VAL A 16 22.58 18.71 -3.07
C VAL A 16 22.08 17.45 -2.36
N THR A 17 20.76 17.30 -2.15
CA THR A 17 20.23 16.11 -1.44
C THR A 17 20.27 14.83 -2.29
N PRO A 18 19.99 14.85 -3.60
CA PRO A 18 20.11 13.65 -4.44
C PRO A 18 21.53 13.06 -4.49
N GLU A 19 22.56 13.90 -4.35
CA GLU A 19 23.97 13.48 -4.31
C GLU A 19 24.30 12.61 -3.08
N ARG A 20 23.40 12.54 -2.09
CA ARG A 20 23.57 11.77 -0.83
C ARG A 20 22.83 10.44 -0.85
N ILE A 21 22.60 9.86 -2.02
CA ILE A 21 21.87 8.59 -2.15
C ILE A 21 22.56 7.45 -1.39
N THR A 22 23.89 7.44 -1.33
CA THR A 22 24.66 6.45 -0.58
C THR A 22 24.40 6.55 0.93
N ASP A 23 24.38 7.76 1.50
CA ASP A 23 24.05 7.95 2.92
C ASP A 23 22.61 7.51 3.22
N TYR A 24 21.69 7.78 2.30
CA TYR A 24 20.30 7.33 2.41
C TYR A 24 20.19 5.80 2.41
N GLU A 25 20.85 5.14 1.45
CA GLU A 25 20.85 3.68 1.35
C GLU A 25 21.47 3.04 2.60
N GLU A 26 22.61 3.54 3.06
CA GLU A 26 23.29 3.05 4.26
C GLU A 26 22.39 3.14 5.50
N GLY A 27 21.71 4.29 5.69
CA GLY A 27 20.78 4.47 6.81
C GLY A 27 19.55 3.56 6.74
N VAL A 28 19.11 3.15 5.55
CA VAL A 28 18.00 2.20 5.37
C VAL A 28 18.46 0.76 5.62
N ARG A 29 19.65 0.39 5.14
CA ARG A 29 20.18 -0.98 5.29
C ARG A 29 20.68 -1.26 6.71
N ASN A 30 21.25 -0.25 7.38
CA ASN A 30 21.88 -0.37 8.69
C ASN A 30 21.29 0.67 9.66
N PRO A 31 19.98 0.57 9.99
CA PRO A 31 19.35 1.57 10.83
C PRO A 31 19.90 1.49 12.27
N SER A 32 20.14 2.64 12.89
CA SER A 32 20.63 2.71 14.29
C SER A 32 19.61 2.22 15.32
N LYS A 33 18.34 2.12 14.92
CA LYS A 33 17.24 1.58 15.71
C LYS A 33 16.37 0.72 14.80
N ASP A 34 15.92 -0.41 15.34
CA ASP A 34 15.00 -1.28 14.62
C ASP A 34 13.65 -0.58 14.39
N TRP A 35 13.19 -0.58 13.14
CA TRP A 35 11.97 0.15 12.77
C TRP A 35 10.72 -0.50 13.38
N GLU A 36 10.61 -1.83 13.34
CA GLU A 36 9.43 -2.56 13.80
C GLU A 36 9.23 -2.35 15.30
N LYS A 37 10.28 -2.59 16.09
CA LYS A 37 10.29 -2.41 17.53
C LYS A 37 9.91 -1.00 17.95
N GLU A 38 10.60 0.02 17.43
CA GLU A 38 10.36 1.41 17.84
C GLU A 38 8.96 1.89 17.41
N THR A 39 8.46 1.40 16.27
CA THR A 39 7.11 1.71 15.79
C THR A 39 6.05 1.06 16.69
N ALA A 40 6.23 -0.20 17.05
CA ALA A 40 5.34 -0.91 17.97
C ALA A 40 5.32 -0.24 19.37
N GLU A 41 6.48 0.10 19.91
CA GLU A 41 6.58 0.83 21.19
C GLU A 41 5.94 2.22 21.16
N ALA A 42 5.73 2.81 19.97
CA ALA A 42 5.10 4.10 19.80
C ALA A 42 3.56 4.06 19.77
N GLU A 43 2.93 2.88 19.85
CA GLU A 43 1.47 2.71 19.69
C GLU A 43 0.65 3.65 20.57
N GLY A 44 0.95 3.74 21.87
CA GLY A 44 0.22 4.63 22.79
C GLY A 44 0.34 6.12 22.41
N ARG A 45 1.50 6.55 21.90
CA ARG A 45 1.70 7.93 21.43
C ARG A 45 0.96 8.18 20.12
N TYR A 46 0.94 7.19 19.23
CA TYR A 46 0.17 7.24 17.99
C TYR A 46 -1.33 7.40 18.27
N GLU A 47 -1.89 6.58 19.15
CA GLU A 47 -3.32 6.66 19.52
C GLU A 47 -3.70 8.03 20.08
N ALA A 48 -2.92 8.55 21.02
CA ALA A 48 -3.15 9.87 21.60
C ALA A 48 -3.14 10.96 20.52
N GLY A 49 -2.18 10.91 19.60
CA GLY A 49 -2.08 11.83 18.47
C GLY A 49 -3.29 11.77 17.54
N ILE A 50 -3.79 10.57 17.22
CA ILE A 50 -4.98 10.38 16.38
C ILE A 50 -6.23 10.97 17.05
N LYS A 51 -6.43 10.71 18.35
CA LYS A 51 -7.57 11.29 19.11
C LYS A 51 -7.57 12.82 18.99
N LEU A 52 -6.42 13.47 19.20
CA LEU A 52 -6.29 14.93 19.06
C LEU A 52 -6.53 15.40 17.62
N ALA A 53 -6.03 14.67 16.62
CA ALA A 53 -6.24 14.98 15.21
C ALA A 53 -7.73 14.92 14.81
N MET A 54 -8.47 13.93 15.33
CA MET A 54 -9.90 13.79 15.12
C MET A 54 -10.67 14.97 15.71
N LEU A 55 -10.37 15.36 16.96
CA LEU A 55 -11.03 16.48 17.63
C LEU A 55 -10.90 17.77 16.81
N ARG A 56 -9.71 18.07 16.29
CA ARG A 56 -9.48 19.29 15.48
C ARG A 56 -9.86 19.17 14.00
N LYS A 57 -10.45 18.03 13.58
CA LYS A 57 -10.80 17.69 12.19
C LYS A 57 -9.61 17.84 11.22
N ALA A 58 -8.43 17.40 11.65
CA ALA A 58 -7.18 17.61 10.91
C ALA A 58 -7.21 16.98 9.51
N PHE A 59 -7.75 15.77 9.38
CA PHE A 59 -7.82 15.05 8.11
C PHE A 59 -8.55 15.86 7.03
N GLY A 60 -9.80 16.25 7.28
CA GLY A 60 -10.59 17.00 6.30
C GLY A 60 -10.00 18.36 5.97
N LYS A 61 -9.37 19.04 6.95
CA LYS A 61 -8.64 20.30 6.72
C LYS A 61 -7.44 20.08 5.80
N GLY A 62 -6.65 19.03 6.02
CA GLY A 62 -5.51 18.66 5.18
C GLY A 62 -5.93 18.33 3.75
N VAL A 63 -6.98 17.51 3.57
CA VAL A 63 -7.53 17.18 2.25
C VAL A 63 -7.93 18.43 1.48
N ARG A 64 -8.67 19.36 2.12
CA ARG A 64 -9.07 20.62 1.48
C ARG A 64 -7.89 21.55 1.18
N SER A 65 -6.86 21.55 2.03
CA SER A 65 -5.65 22.36 1.81
C SER A 65 -4.83 21.87 0.61
N VAL A 66 -4.80 20.57 0.35
CA VAL A 66 -4.10 19.99 -0.81
C VAL A 66 -4.96 20.12 -2.06
N GLY A 67 -6.22 19.70 -1.98
CA GLY A 67 -7.16 19.68 -3.11
C GLY A 67 -6.82 18.65 -4.19
N THR A 68 -7.77 18.44 -5.09
CA THR A 68 -7.67 17.43 -6.17
C THR A 68 -6.52 17.69 -7.13
N ALA A 69 -6.27 18.95 -7.49
CA ALA A 69 -5.24 19.29 -8.48
C ALA A 69 -3.83 18.89 -8.01
N LYS A 70 -3.47 19.22 -6.77
CA LYS A 70 -2.16 18.88 -6.20
C LYS A 70 -2.00 17.38 -5.98
N GLN A 71 -3.07 16.69 -5.57
CA GLN A 71 -3.09 15.23 -5.45
C GLN A 71 -2.86 14.56 -6.81
N LYS A 72 -3.55 15.01 -7.86
CA LYS A 72 -3.38 14.48 -9.24
C LYS A 72 -1.96 14.69 -9.73
N ALA A 73 -1.44 15.91 -9.61
CA ALA A 73 -0.08 16.23 -10.04
C ALA A 73 0.97 15.34 -9.34
N ALA A 74 0.85 15.16 -8.02
CA ALA A 74 1.76 14.29 -7.27
C ALA A 74 1.66 12.81 -7.68
N SER A 75 0.44 12.33 -7.95
CA SER A 75 0.21 10.95 -8.36
C SER A 75 0.75 10.66 -9.76
N ILE A 76 0.62 11.61 -10.70
CA ILE A 76 1.19 11.49 -12.04
C ILE A 76 2.71 11.51 -11.98
N ILE A 77 3.30 12.45 -11.25
CA ILE A 77 4.77 12.64 -11.20
C ILE A 77 5.45 11.50 -10.44
N LYS A 78 4.89 11.02 -9.33
CA LYS A 78 5.53 10.03 -8.45
C LYS A 78 4.93 8.65 -8.58
N GLY A 79 3.61 8.57 -8.64
CA GLY A 79 2.88 7.30 -8.60
C GLY A 79 3.06 6.48 -9.87
N ILE A 80 2.79 7.08 -11.05
CA ILE A 80 2.87 6.37 -12.33
C ILE A 80 4.27 5.75 -12.56
N PRO A 81 5.40 6.44 -12.32
CA PRO A 81 6.70 5.82 -12.49
C PRO A 81 7.02 4.73 -11.46
N ARG A 82 6.54 4.86 -10.21
CA ARG A 82 6.86 3.91 -9.12
C ARG A 82 5.98 2.68 -9.12
N TRP A 83 4.77 2.75 -9.67
CA TRP A 83 3.79 1.68 -9.61
C TRP A 83 4.26 0.39 -10.30
N PRO A 84 4.76 0.40 -11.56
CA PRO A 84 5.23 -0.83 -12.21
C PRO A 84 6.39 -1.50 -11.48
N GLU A 85 7.35 -0.74 -10.95
CA GLU A 85 8.47 -1.31 -10.19
C GLU A 85 8.01 -1.92 -8.87
N GLY A 86 7.10 -1.24 -8.16
CA GLY A 86 6.50 -1.79 -6.94
C GLY A 86 5.74 -3.09 -7.19
N VAL A 87 4.98 -3.16 -8.29
CA VAL A 87 4.25 -4.38 -8.69
C VAL A 87 5.21 -5.52 -9.01
N ARG A 88 6.27 -5.26 -9.79
CA ARG A 88 7.29 -6.28 -10.08
C ARG A 88 8.01 -6.77 -8.82
N GLY A 89 8.36 -5.86 -7.93
CA GLY A 89 9.00 -6.21 -6.66
C GLY A 89 8.13 -7.05 -5.73
N ALA A 90 6.80 -6.96 -5.87
CA ALA A 90 5.82 -7.67 -5.04
C ALA A 90 5.34 -9.02 -5.64
N GLU A 91 5.97 -9.52 -6.71
CA GLU A 91 5.56 -10.78 -7.35
C GLU A 91 5.51 -11.96 -6.37
N ALA A 92 6.54 -12.08 -5.51
CA ALA A 92 6.61 -13.13 -4.51
C ALA A 92 5.48 -13.04 -3.46
N ASP A 93 5.15 -11.82 -3.03
CA ASP A 93 4.06 -11.57 -2.08
C ASP A 93 2.70 -11.89 -2.70
N MET A 94 2.49 -11.50 -3.96
CA MET A 94 1.29 -11.83 -4.72
C MET A 94 1.12 -13.34 -4.87
N ARG A 95 2.21 -14.05 -5.21
CA ARG A 95 2.21 -15.52 -5.26
C ARG A 95 1.83 -16.11 -3.91
N ALA A 96 2.49 -15.70 -2.83
CA ALA A 96 2.20 -16.20 -1.48
C ALA A 96 0.75 -15.95 -1.05
N GLY A 97 0.19 -14.78 -1.36
CA GLY A 97 -1.21 -14.44 -1.07
C GLY A 97 -2.22 -15.23 -1.91
N MET A 98 -1.85 -15.63 -3.13
CA MET A 98 -2.72 -16.39 -4.03
C MET A 98 -2.61 -17.90 -3.87
N GLU A 99 -1.50 -18.41 -3.33
CA GLU A 99 -1.26 -19.84 -3.15
C GLU A 99 -2.43 -20.59 -2.46
N PRO A 100 -3.02 -20.08 -1.35
CA PRO A 100 -4.14 -20.78 -0.70
C PRO A 100 -5.39 -20.84 -1.59
N VAL A 101 -5.64 -19.77 -2.37
CA VAL A 101 -6.76 -19.70 -3.31
C VAL A 101 -6.60 -20.74 -4.40
N VAL A 102 -5.40 -20.82 -5.00
CA VAL A 102 -5.09 -21.78 -6.06
C VAL A 102 -5.21 -23.20 -5.54
N SER A 103 -4.63 -23.50 -4.38
CA SER A 103 -4.71 -24.83 -3.74
C SER A 103 -6.15 -25.31 -3.51
N VAL A 104 -7.05 -24.41 -3.07
CA VAL A 104 -8.48 -24.72 -2.91
C VAL A 104 -9.16 -25.01 -4.25
N LEU A 105 -8.83 -24.24 -5.29
CA LEU A 105 -9.40 -24.43 -6.62
C LEU A 105 -8.90 -25.72 -7.29
N GLU A 106 -7.63 -26.07 -7.12
CA GLU A 106 -7.03 -27.28 -7.69
C GLU A 106 -7.57 -28.56 -7.04
N SER A 107 -7.92 -28.51 -5.76
CA SER A 107 -8.53 -29.64 -5.04
C SER A 107 -10.04 -29.77 -5.26
N LEU A 108 -10.68 -28.77 -5.89
CA LEU A 108 -12.13 -28.74 -6.04
C LEU A 108 -12.60 -29.61 -7.21
N THR A 109 -13.41 -30.62 -6.90
CA THR A 109 -14.16 -31.36 -7.93
C THR A 109 -15.47 -30.63 -8.24
N LEU A 110 -15.62 -30.16 -9.47
CA LEU A 110 -16.82 -29.44 -9.89
C LEU A 110 -17.94 -30.40 -10.35
N PRO A 111 -19.22 -30.06 -10.11
CA PRO A 111 -20.37 -30.78 -10.66
C PRO A 111 -20.31 -30.92 -12.19
N GLU A 112 -21.04 -31.88 -12.75
CA GLU A 112 -21.14 -32.10 -14.19
C GLU A 112 -21.43 -30.80 -14.97
N ARG A 113 -20.79 -30.64 -16.14
CA ARG A 113 -20.98 -29.50 -17.02
C ARG A 113 -22.03 -29.82 -18.07
N PHE A 114 -23.03 -28.96 -18.19
CA PHE A 114 -24.13 -29.05 -19.15
C PHE A 114 -23.89 -28.10 -20.34
N PRO A 115 -24.67 -28.19 -21.44
CA PRO A 115 -24.55 -27.30 -22.60
C PRO A 115 -24.50 -25.81 -22.23
N THR A 116 -23.82 -25.01 -23.06
CA THR A 116 -23.70 -23.56 -22.86
C THR A 116 -25.07 -22.92 -22.67
N GLY A 117 -25.24 -22.16 -21.59
CA GLY A 117 -26.50 -21.49 -21.24
C GLY A 117 -27.46 -22.33 -20.40
N ASP A 118 -27.19 -23.61 -20.14
CA ASP A 118 -28.02 -24.43 -19.25
C ASP A 118 -27.97 -23.86 -17.80
N PRO A 119 -29.12 -23.55 -17.18
CA PRO A 119 -29.17 -22.97 -15.84
C PRO A 119 -28.45 -23.80 -14.77
N ARG A 120 -28.37 -25.13 -14.93
CA ARG A 120 -27.72 -26.02 -13.97
C ARG A 120 -26.22 -25.77 -13.84
N ASN A 121 -25.58 -25.19 -14.85
CA ASN A 121 -24.16 -24.82 -14.78
C ASN A 121 -23.83 -23.83 -13.65
N ILE A 122 -24.82 -23.09 -13.12
CA ILE A 122 -24.61 -22.20 -11.97
C ILE A 122 -24.15 -22.96 -10.73
N LYS A 123 -24.50 -24.25 -10.60
CA LYS A 123 -24.07 -25.10 -9.48
C LYS A 123 -22.55 -25.27 -9.40
N ARG A 124 -21.84 -25.13 -10.53
CA ARG A 124 -20.37 -25.12 -10.54
C ARG A 124 -19.80 -23.83 -9.94
N VAL A 125 -20.45 -22.69 -10.20
CA VAL A 125 -20.07 -21.40 -9.60
C VAL A 125 -20.36 -21.40 -8.10
N GLU A 126 -21.51 -21.94 -7.70
CA GLU A 126 -21.88 -22.11 -6.29
C GLU A 126 -20.83 -22.93 -5.53
N ALA A 127 -20.37 -24.05 -6.08
CA ALA A 127 -19.32 -24.87 -5.46
C ALA A 127 -18.00 -24.11 -5.26
N ILE A 128 -17.56 -23.33 -6.25
CA ILE A 128 -16.36 -22.48 -6.16
C ILE A 128 -16.54 -21.42 -5.07
N GLN A 129 -17.67 -20.72 -5.07
CA GLN A 129 -17.95 -19.66 -4.11
C GLN A 129 -17.96 -20.20 -2.67
N GLN A 130 -18.61 -21.35 -2.44
CA GLN A 130 -18.65 -21.98 -1.12
C GLN A 130 -17.25 -22.40 -0.65
N ALA A 131 -16.45 -23.00 -1.54
CA ALA A 131 -15.09 -23.42 -1.21
C ALA A 131 -14.18 -22.23 -0.84
N LEU A 132 -14.19 -21.18 -1.65
CA LEU A 132 -13.39 -19.97 -1.39
C LEU A 132 -13.90 -19.18 -0.18
N HIS A 133 -15.22 -19.15 0.05
CA HIS A 133 -15.77 -18.52 1.25
C HIS A 133 -15.33 -19.26 2.51
N LYS A 134 -15.42 -20.60 2.49
CA LYS A 134 -14.95 -21.44 3.60
C LYS A 134 -13.46 -21.23 3.89
N MET A 135 -12.61 -21.13 2.87
CA MET A 135 -11.19 -20.82 3.02
C MET A 135 -10.94 -19.45 3.69
N LYS A 136 -11.79 -18.45 3.42
CA LYS A 136 -11.64 -17.10 3.97
C LYS A 136 -12.10 -16.99 5.43
N THR A 137 -13.12 -17.76 5.83
CA THR A 137 -13.79 -17.60 7.14
C THR A 137 -13.53 -18.72 8.14
N GLY A 138 -13.05 -19.88 7.67
CA GLY A 138 -12.63 -21.00 8.52
C GLY A 138 -11.18 -20.87 8.94
#